data_AF-A0A2N2LPT0-F1
#
_entry.id   AF-A0A2N2LPT0-F1
#
_cell.length_a   1.000
_cell.length_b   1.000
_cell.length_c   1.000
_cell.angle_alpha   90.00
_cell.angle_beta   90.00
_cell.angle_gamma   90.00
#
_symmetry.space_group_name_H-M   'P 1'
#
loop_
_entity.id
_entity.type
_entity.pdbx_description
1 polymer ?
#
loop_
_entity_poly.entity_id
_entity_poly.type
_entity_poly.pdbx_seq_one_letter_code
_entity_poly.pdbx_strand_id
1 'polypeptide(L)'
;ANCRHRGTIPFSDQPVKTHLPSIAQLIISIVGLATSLFSALAFLLIIKLAGSIQPLGGQSDQSIYVFVWLGFFLSLVAIPSLILSIRRLARLPITTGQPRSTLISASMAFLAILPLGYLTYAYPNLLSNPFLKVLISFITVAVPLWWFIELGQHQLPKSSQQRFWGLVNFQIFAGMPLVFLVEIVLFLTAMILGSVWLANKNEFAPILMTLQTQLMVDPANMSTAVIEQFGLLLQNPGILAAIFFSLSVVTPVVEEFFKPLALWFFIKRGWSEAEGFSAGLVCGAAFALIESVSAVASLSQEKWTALLIARVGTGLLHTLTTGLTGWALVSAWKNGNYKR
;
A
#
# COMPACT_ATOMS: atom_id res chain seq x y z
N ALA A 1 -2.57 57.52 -14.44
CA ALA A 1 -3.13 56.50 -15.34
C ALA A 1 -2.03 56.04 -16.29
N ASN A 2 -1.49 54.83 -16.14
CA ASN A 2 -0.43 54.29 -17.00
C ASN A 2 -0.87 52.90 -17.50
N CYS A 3 -1.44 52.86 -18.70
CA CYS A 3 -1.79 51.63 -19.40
C CYS A 3 -0.52 50.97 -19.94
N ARG A 4 -0.11 49.85 -19.34
CA ARG A 4 0.88 48.94 -19.94
C ARG A 4 0.18 48.09 -20.99
N HIS A 5 0.61 48.23 -22.25
CA HIS A 5 0.30 47.29 -23.32
C HIS A 5 0.71 45.87 -22.89
N ARG A 6 -0.28 44.98 -22.76
CA ARG A 6 -0.07 43.53 -22.76
C ARG A 6 0.28 43.14 -24.20
N GLY A 7 1.55 42.83 -24.43
CA GLY A 7 1.97 42.12 -25.63
C GLY A 7 1.27 40.76 -25.67
N THR A 8 0.38 40.59 -26.64
CA THR A 8 -0.15 39.29 -27.03
C THR A 8 0.99 38.51 -27.67
N ILE A 9 1.49 37.49 -26.96
CA ILE A 9 2.43 36.52 -27.51
C ILE A 9 1.71 35.77 -28.65
N PRO A 10 2.27 35.68 -29.87
CA PRO A 10 1.64 34.95 -30.95
C PRO A 10 1.53 33.46 -30.59
N PHE A 11 0.36 32.88 -30.86
CA PHE A 11 0.14 31.45 -30.79
C PHE A 11 1.19 30.73 -31.64
N SER A 12 2.13 30.02 -31.01
CA SER A 12 3.02 29.14 -31.73
C SER A 12 2.24 27.90 -32.15
N ASP A 13 2.14 27.64 -33.46
CA ASP A 13 1.70 26.39 -34.08
C ASP A 13 2.69 25.24 -33.83
N GLN A 14 3.02 25.00 -32.57
CA GLN A 14 3.71 23.78 -32.16
C GLN A 14 2.65 22.68 -32.03
N PRO A 15 2.81 21.51 -32.67
CA PRO A 15 1.88 20.41 -32.51
C PRO A 15 1.76 20.09 -31.02
N VAL A 16 0.53 20.16 -30.49
CA VAL A 16 0.26 20.04 -29.06
C VAL A 16 0.63 18.62 -28.62
N LYS A 17 1.83 18.46 -28.08
CA LYS A 17 2.28 17.18 -27.53
C LYS A 17 1.44 16.88 -26.29
N THR A 18 0.67 15.80 -26.36
CA THR A 18 -0.09 15.28 -25.23
C THR A 18 0.88 14.95 -24.08
N HIS A 19 0.51 15.39 -22.86
CA HIS A 19 1.34 15.13 -21.69
C HIS A 19 1.14 13.68 -21.20
N LEU A 20 1.92 12.76 -21.78
CA LEU A 20 1.82 11.31 -21.57
C LEU A 20 1.73 10.90 -20.08
N PRO A 21 2.46 11.50 -19.13
CA PRO A 21 2.32 11.13 -17.72
C PRO A 21 0.95 11.46 -17.11
N SER A 22 0.26 12.49 -17.62
CA SER A 22 -1.10 12.78 -17.15
C SER A 22 -2.11 11.78 -17.71
N ILE A 23 -1.85 11.22 -18.90
CA ILE A 23 -2.67 10.14 -19.46
C ILE A 23 -2.49 8.87 -18.62
N ALA A 24 -1.23 8.49 -18.33
CA ALA A 24 -0.95 7.34 -17.47
C ALA A 24 -1.57 7.53 -16.07
N GLN A 25 -1.41 8.72 -15.47
CA GLN A 25 -2.03 9.06 -14.20
C GLN A 25 -3.56 8.93 -14.24
N LEU A 26 -4.21 9.40 -15.32
CA LEU A 26 -5.65 9.28 -15.51
C LEU A 26 -6.08 7.81 -15.60
N ILE A 27 -5.40 7.00 -16.41
CA ILE A 27 -5.70 5.57 -16.57
C ILE A 27 -5.57 4.84 -15.24
N ILE A 28 -4.46 5.02 -14.53
CA ILE A 28 -4.24 4.37 -13.24
C ILE A 28 -5.28 4.82 -12.22
N SER A 29 -5.67 6.10 -12.20
CA SER A 29 -6.73 6.58 -11.30
C SER A 29 -8.11 6.00 -11.64
N ILE A 30 -8.47 5.88 -12.92
CA ILE A 30 -9.74 5.25 -13.33
C ILE A 30 -9.75 3.77 -12.97
N VAL A 31 -8.69 3.04 -13.32
CA VAL A 31 -8.56 1.62 -12.98
C VAL A 31 -8.60 1.43 -11.48
N GLY A 32 -7.82 2.20 -10.71
CA GLY A 32 -7.76 2.10 -9.26
C GLY A 32 -9.09 2.40 -8.57
N LEU A 33 -9.81 3.43 -9.02
CA LEU A 33 -11.15 3.75 -8.53
C LEU A 33 -12.14 2.62 -8.86
N ALA A 34 -12.13 2.14 -10.12
CA ALA A 34 -13.00 1.04 -10.53
C ALA A 34 -12.73 -0.22 -9.72
N THR A 35 -11.47 -0.66 -9.61
CA THR A 35 -11.11 -1.89 -8.88
C THR A 35 -11.47 -1.81 -7.41
N SER A 36 -11.25 -0.67 -6.76
CA SER A 36 -11.54 -0.49 -5.33
C SER A 36 -13.05 -0.45 -5.03
N LEU A 37 -13.84 0.21 -5.87
CA LEU A 37 -15.30 0.19 -5.76
C LEU A 37 -15.89 -1.18 -6.11
N PHE A 38 -15.41 -1.83 -7.17
CA PHE A 38 -15.87 -3.18 -7.52
C PHE A 38 -15.50 -4.20 -6.45
N SER A 39 -14.33 -4.09 -5.81
CA SER A 39 -14.01 -4.95 -4.67
C SER A 39 -14.95 -4.73 -3.49
N ALA A 40 -15.29 -3.47 -3.17
CA ALA A 40 -16.24 -3.17 -2.10
C ALA A 40 -17.65 -3.73 -2.42
N LEU A 41 -18.12 -3.58 -3.66
CA LEU A 41 -19.38 -4.15 -4.13
C LEU A 41 -19.37 -5.68 -4.12
N ALA A 42 -18.26 -6.30 -4.50
CA ALA A 42 -18.11 -7.76 -4.48
C ALA A 42 -18.20 -8.31 -3.05
N PHE A 43 -17.55 -7.67 -2.07
CA PHE A 43 -17.69 -8.06 -0.66
C PHE A 43 -19.11 -7.87 -0.13
N LEU A 44 -19.80 -6.79 -0.52
CA LEU A 44 -21.23 -6.61 -0.19
C LEU A 44 -22.12 -7.70 -0.80
N LEU A 45 -21.82 -8.12 -2.03
CA LEU A 45 -22.52 -9.23 -2.68
C LEU A 45 -22.28 -10.55 -1.95
N ILE A 46 -21.03 -10.83 -1.55
CA ILE A 46 -20.67 -12.02 -0.76
C ILE A 46 -21.48 -12.06 0.53
N ILE A 47 -21.58 -10.95 1.27
CA ILE A 47 -22.37 -10.90 2.51
C ILE A 47 -23.85 -11.23 2.24
N LYS A 48 -24.45 -10.64 1.20
CA LYS A 48 -25.86 -10.89 0.86
C LYS A 48 -26.11 -12.34 0.44
N LEU A 49 -25.21 -12.93 -0.34
CA LEU A 49 -25.32 -14.33 -0.78
C LEU A 49 -25.11 -15.27 0.41
N ALA A 50 -24.11 -15.01 1.25
CA ALA A 50 -23.81 -15.81 2.43
C ALA A 50 -24.98 -15.84 3.42
N GLY A 51 -25.56 -14.67 3.72
CA GLY A 51 -26.75 -14.56 4.60
C GLY A 51 -28.01 -15.25 4.07
N SER A 52 -28.06 -15.58 2.77
CA SER A 52 -29.18 -16.32 2.17
C SER A 52 -29.05 -17.85 2.26
N ILE A 53 -27.82 -18.37 2.47
CA ILE A 53 -27.52 -19.82 2.45
C ILE A 53 -27.48 -20.40 3.86
N GLN A 54 -26.98 -19.65 4.85
CA GLN A 54 -27.01 -19.97 6.28
C GLN A 54 -26.65 -18.71 7.08
N PRO A 55 -27.24 -18.45 8.25
CA PRO A 55 -26.77 -17.39 9.13
C PRO A 55 -25.39 -17.80 9.68
N LEU A 56 -24.33 -17.48 8.96
CA LEU A 56 -22.97 -17.49 9.48
C LEU A 56 -22.97 -16.65 10.76
N GLY A 57 -22.56 -17.26 11.88
CA GLY A 57 -22.57 -16.58 13.18
C GLY A 57 -21.91 -15.19 13.10
N GLY A 58 -22.52 -14.21 13.76
CA GLY A 58 -22.28 -12.76 13.56
C GLY A 58 -20.86 -12.21 13.74
N GLN A 59 -19.85 -13.03 14.06
CA GLN A 59 -18.44 -12.63 14.03
C GLN A 59 -17.83 -12.64 12.61
N SER A 60 -18.35 -13.49 11.71
CA SER A 60 -17.88 -13.58 10.31
C SER A 60 -18.16 -12.28 9.55
N ASP A 61 -19.33 -11.69 9.78
CA ASP A 61 -19.86 -10.61 8.96
C ASP A 61 -19.11 -9.29 9.19
N GLN A 62 -18.75 -8.99 10.44
CA GLN A 62 -18.03 -7.75 10.78
C GLN A 62 -16.66 -7.67 10.10
N SER A 63 -15.96 -8.80 9.94
CA SER A 63 -14.66 -8.85 9.28
C SER A 63 -14.77 -8.59 7.78
N ILE A 64 -15.85 -9.05 7.13
CA ILE A 64 -16.07 -8.80 5.70
C ILE A 64 -16.43 -7.32 5.47
N TYR A 65 -17.20 -6.70 6.36
CA TYR A 65 -17.50 -5.26 6.28
C TYR A 65 -16.26 -4.38 6.38
N VAL A 66 -15.18 -4.81 7.06
CA VAL A 66 -13.90 -4.08 7.07
C VAL A 66 -13.36 -3.95 5.65
N PHE A 67 -13.38 -5.03 4.85
CA PHE A 67 -12.89 -4.99 3.46
C PHE A 67 -13.75 -4.12 2.54
N VAL A 68 -15.07 -4.05 2.78
CA VAL A 68 -15.96 -3.11 2.08
C VAL A 68 -15.49 -1.66 2.31
N TRP A 69 -15.28 -1.29 3.58
CA TRP A 69 -14.87 0.06 3.92
C TRP A 69 -13.43 0.36 3.48
N LEU A 70 -12.52 -0.61 3.55
CA LEU A 70 -11.17 -0.46 2.99
C LEU A 70 -11.24 -0.12 1.49
N GLY A 71 -12.02 -0.87 0.71
CA GLY A 71 -12.23 -0.59 -0.71
C GLY A 71 -12.81 0.81 -0.95
N PHE A 72 -13.78 1.22 -0.14
CA PHE A 72 -14.34 2.57 -0.20
C PHE A 72 -13.29 3.66 0.07
N PHE A 73 -12.54 3.59 1.18
CA PHE A 73 -11.53 4.60 1.51
C PHE A 73 -10.36 4.61 0.51
N LEU A 74 -9.95 3.46 -0.02
CA LEU A 74 -8.97 3.38 -1.11
C LEU A 74 -9.44 4.13 -2.35
N SER A 75 -10.72 4.01 -2.71
CA SER A 75 -11.27 4.74 -3.87
C SER A 75 -11.15 6.27 -3.71
N LEU A 76 -11.29 6.78 -2.48
CA LEU A 76 -11.16 8.21 -2.19
C LEU A 76 -9.73 8.72 -2.41
N VAL A 77 -8.71 7.89 -2.18
CA VAL A 77 -7.30 8.26 -2.41
C VAL A 77 -7.00 8.46 -3.90
N ALA A 78 -7.73 7.80 -4.80
CA ALA A 78 -7.57 7.98 -6.24
C ALA A 78 -8.08 9.34 -6.75
N ILE A 79 -9.04 9.95 -6.03
CA ILE A 79 -9.79 11.13 -6.49
C ILE A 79 -8.88 12.35 -6.75
N PRO A 80 -7.95 12.76 -5.87
CA PRO A 80 -7.10 13.92 -6.14
C PRO A 80 -6.26 13.75 -7.42
N SER A 81 -5.73 12.55 -7.65
CA SER A 81 -4.96 12.22 -8.85
C SER A 81 -5.84 12.26 -10.11
N LEU A 82 -7.06 11.73 -10.03
CA LEU A 82 -8.06 11.78 -11.09
C LEU A 82 -8.39 13.22 -11.48
N ILE A 83 -8.73 14.07 -10.50
CA ILE A 83 -9.09 15.47 -10.74
C ILE A 83 -7.93 16.24 -11.36
N LEU A 84 -6.71 16.07 -10.85
CA LEU A 84 -5.52 16.77 -11.35
C LEU A 84 -5.13 16.34 -12.77
N SER A 85 -5.30 15.06 -13.11
CA SER A 85 -5.06 14.56 -14.46
C SER A 85 -6.10 15.07 -15.47
N ILE A 86 -7.39 15.04 -15.11
CA ILE A 86 -8.48 15.61 -15.94
C ILE A 86 -8.26 17.11 -16.15
N ARG A 87 -8.00 17.88 -15.08
CA ARG A 87 -7.76 19.33 -15.20
C ARG A 87 -6.60 19.63 -16.14
N ARG A 88 -5.51 18.85 -16.08
CA ARG A 88 -4.35 19.06 -16.97
C ARG A 88 -4.67 18.76 -18.42
N LEU A 89 -5.37 17.66 -18.68
CA LEU A 89 -5.73 17.23 -20.04
C LEU A 89 -6.80 18.17 -20.64
N ALA A 90 -7.71 18.68 -19.81
CA ALA A 90 -8.68 19.72 -20.16
C ALA A 90 -8.07 21.12 -20.25
N ARG A 91 -6.75 21.28 -20.02
CA ARG A 91 -6.02 22.56 -20.07
C ARG A 91 -6.57 23.63 -19.12
N LEU A 92 -7.19 23.20 -18.02
CA LEU A 92 -7.64 24.08 -16.95
C LEU A 92 -6.42 24.60 -16.16
N PRO A 93 -6.52 25.78 -15.54
CA PRO A 93 -5.44 26.33 -14.73
C PRO A 93 -5.10 25.37 -13.58
N ILE A 94 -3.83 24.99 -13.50
CA ILE A 94 -3.27 24.20 -12.40
C ILE A 94 -2.33 25.13 -11.63
N THR A 95 -2.40 25.11 -10.31
CA THR A 95 -1.43 25.81 -9.46
C THR A 95 -0.04 25.27 -9.75
N THR A 96 0.80 26.09 -10.39
CA THR A 96 2.18 25.75 -10.77
C THR A 96 3.20 26.06 -9.67
N GLY A 97 2.79 26.77 -8.62
CA GLY A 97 3.65 27.12 -7.49
C GLY A 97 4.04 25.92 -6.64
N GLN A 98 5.22 25.97 -6.04
CA GLN A 98 5.61 24.98 -5.02
C GLN A 98 4.68 25.10 -3.80
N PRO A 99 4.17 23.98 -3.27
CA PRO A 99 3.34 24.01 -2.09
C PRO A 99 4.14 24.52 -0.89
N ARG A 100 3.47 25.24 0.02
CA ARG A 100 4.08 25.70 1.28
C ARG A 100 4.44 24.50 2.17
N SER A 101 5.39 24.70 3.07
CA SER A 101 5.63 23.73 4.15
C SER A 101 4.37 23.60 5.00
N THR A 102 3.91 22.38 5.24
CA THR A 102 2.78 22.09 6.15
C THR A 102 3.25 21.34 7.39
N LEU A 103 4.55 21.41 7.70
CA LEU A 103 5.15 20.70 8.83
C LEU A 103 4.49 21.05 10.17
N ILE A 104 4.20 22.34 10.42
CA ILE A 104 3.52 22.76 11.65
C ILE A 104 2.12 22.12 11.74
N SER A 105 1.36 22.17 10.64
CA SER A 105 0.03 21.54 10.58
C SER A 105 0.11 20.02 10.76
N ALA A 106 1.11 19.37 10.16
CA ALA A 106 1.34 17.95 10.30
C ALA A 106 1.72 17.59 11.75
N SER A 107 2.57 18.39 12.41
CA SER A 107 2.95 18.20 13.82
C SER A 107 1.75 18.36 14.75
N MET A 108 0.91 19.36 14.52
CA MET A 108 -0.34 19.54 15.29
C MET A 108 -1.30 18.37 15.07
N ALA A 109 -1.46 17.91 13.83
CA ALA A 109 -2.29 16.74 13.53
C ALA A 109 -1.73 15.46 14.20
N PHE A 110 -0.42 15.27 14.19
CA PHE A 110 0.24 14.14 14.83
C PHE A 110 0.03 14.15 16.36
N LEU A 111 0.15 15.31 17.00
CA LEU A 111 -0.19 15.47 18.42
C LEU A 111 -1.67 15.16 18.71
N ALA A 112 -2.58 15.50 17.78
CA ALA A 112 -4.00 15.20 17.90
C ALA A 112 -4.33 13.69 17.79
N ILE A 113 -3.39 12.84 17.36
CA ILE A 113 -3.58 11.38 17.40
C ILE A 113 -3.57 10.84 18.82
N LEU A 114 -2.79 11.42 19.73
CA LEU A 114 -2.68 10.94 21.12
C LEU A 114 -4.03 10.90 21.85
N PRO A 115 -4.84 11.98 21.86
CA PRO A 115 -6.18 11.91 22.46
C PRO A 115 -7.10 10.95 21.70
N LEU A 116 -6.97 10.81 20.38
CA LEU A 116 -7.75 9.84 19.60
C LEU A 116 -7.41 8.39 19.99
N GLY A 117 -6.12 8.09 20.17
CA GLY A 117 -5.64 6.78 20.65
C GLY A 117 -6.12 6.49 22.07
N TYR A 118 -6.06 7.49 22.96
CA TYR A 118 -6.63 7.37 24.30
C TYR A 118 -8.14 7.12 24.27
N LEU A 119 -8.89 7.80 23.40
CA LEU A 119 -10.33 7.56 23.23
C LEU A 119 -10.61 6.12 22.78
N THR A 120 -9.85 5.56 21.85
CA THR A 120 -10.02 4.15 21.43
C THR A 120 -9.62 3.14 22.51
N TYR A 121 -8.75 3.53 23.43
CA TYR A 121 -8.35 2.70 24.57
C TYR A 121 -9.40 2.76 25.70
N ALA A 122 -9.87 3.97 26.05
CA ALA A 122 -10.89 4.19 27.08
C ALA A 122 -12.26 3.68 26.63
N TYR A 123 -12.55 3.81 25.34
CA TYR A 123 -13.70 3.26 24.67
C TYR A 123 -13.22 2.36 23.53
N PRO A 124 -13.01 1.06 23.81
CA PRO A 124 -13.23 -0.03 22.84
C PRO A 124 -14.70 0.09 22.37
N ASN A 125 -15.44 -0.86 21.83
CA ASN A 125 -16.78 -0.57 21.24
C ASN A 125 -16.80 0.43 20.05
N LEU A 126 -16.05 1.56 20.05
CA LEU A 126 -15.87 2.48 18.92
C LEU A 126 -15.34 1.74 17.70
N LEU A 127 -14.38 0.82 17.91
CA LEU A 127 -13.82 -0.01 16.84
C LEU A 127 -14.68 -1.25 16.52
N SER A 128 -15.84 -1.43 17.17
CA SER A 128 -16.78 -2.52 16.85
C SER A 128 -17.63 -2.20 15.63
N ASN A 129 -17.78 -0.91 15.29
CA ASN A 129 -18.35 -0.52 14.00
C ASN A 129 -17.27 -0.58 12.92
N PRO A 130 -17.42 -1.43 11.88
CA PRO A 130 -16.41 -1.58 10.82
C PRO A 130 -16.05 -0.28 10.11
N PHE A 131 -17.02 0.62 9.91
CA PHE A 131 -16.78 1.93 9.30
C PHE A 131 -15.85 2.78 10.15
N LEU A 132 -16.17 2.94 11.45
CA LEU A 132 -15.37 3.73 12.38
C LEU A 132 -13.98 3.11 12.56
N LYS A 133 -13.89 1.78 12.63
CA LYS A 133 -12.63 1.06 12.73
C LYS A 133 -11.71 1.39 11.55
N VAL A 134 -12.21 1.29 10.33
CA VAL A 134 -11.41 1.61 9.13
C VAL A 134 -11.07 3.10 9.08
N LEU A 135 -12.03 3.99 9.35
CA LEU A 135 -11.82 5.44 9.34
C LEU A 135 -10.73 5.86 10.34
N ILE A 136 -10.81 5.39 11.59
CA ILE A 136 -9.84 5.69 12.64
C ILE A 136 -8.48 5.09 12.27
N SER A 137 -8.44 3.85 11.78
CA SER A 137 -7.19 3.23 11.30
C SER A 137 -6.55 4.05 10.18
N PHE A 138 -7.35 4.55 9.23
CA PHE A 138 -6.86 5.39 8.14
C PHE A 138 -6.26 6.70 8.65
N ILE A 139 -6.94 7.40 9.55
CA ILE A 139 -6.45 8.66 10.13
C ILE A 139 -5.18 8.44 10.94
N THR A 140 -5.20 7.44 11.83
CA THR A 140 -4.08 7.16 12.76
C THR A 140 -2.84 6.62 12.05
N VAL A 141 -2.98 6.06 10.84
CA VAL A 141 -1.84 5.68 9.99
C VAL A 141 -1.43 6.81 9.03
N ALA A 142 -2.38 7.50 8.40
CA ALA A 142 -2.06 8.51 7.38
C ALA A 142 -1.40 9.76 7.98
N VAL A 143 -1.80 10.19 9.16
CA VAL A 143 -1.26 11.41 9.78
C VAL A 143 0.23 11.27 10.15
N PRO A 144 0.70 10.19 10.80
CA PRO A 144 2.13 9.97 11.04
C PRO A 144 2.93 9.90 9.74
N LEU A 145 2.43 9.21 8.72
CA LEU A 145 3.08 9.13 7.41
C LEU A 145 3.20 10.50 6.73
N TRP A 146 2.14 11.31 6.80
CA TRP A 146 2.18 12.70 6.33
C TRP A 146 3.23 13.51 7.08
N TRP A 147 3.30 13.36 8.41
CA TRP A 147 4.31 14.01 9.23
C TRP A 147 5.74 13.58 8.86
N PHE A 148 5.98 12.29 8.61
CA PHE A 148 7.29 11.79 8.15
C PHE A 148 7.69 12.38 6.80
N ILE A 149 6.75 12.50 5.85
CA ILE A 149 7.01 13.15 4.55
C ILE A 149 7.39 14.62 4.76
N GLU A 150 6.61 15.38 5.54
CA GLU A 150 6.84 16.80 5.77
C GLU A 150 8.16 17.07 6.51
N LEU A 151 8.49 16.21 7.48
CA LEU A 151 9.76 16.29 8.20
C LEU A 151 10.94 15.97 7.28
N GLY A 152 10.84 14.90 6.48
CA GLY A 152 11.90 14.52 5.54
C GLY A 152 12.08 15.54 4.42
N GLN A 153 11.01 16.20 3.98
CA GLN A 153 11.07 17.25 2.96
C GLN A 153 11.35 18.64 3.52
N HIS A 154 11.62 18.78 4.82
CA HIS A 154 11.86 20.07 5.44
C HIS A 154 13.08 20.75 4.80
N GLN A 155 12.88 21.97 4.27
CA GLN A 155 13.87 22.75 3.51
C GLN A 155 14.31 22.15 2.17
N LEU A 156 13.62 21.10 1.68
CA LEU A 156 13.83 20.55 0.34
C LEU A 156 12.80 21.08 -0.66
N PRO A 157 13.13 21.13 -1.97
CA PRO A 157 12.17 21.50 -3.00
C PRO A 157 11.00 20.51 -3.02
N LYS A 158 9.78 21.02 -2.81
CA LYS A 158 8.58 20.19 -2.83
C LYS A 158 8.13 19.92 -4.26
N SER A 159 7.70 18.68 -4.49
CA SER A 159 7.06 18.31 -5.74
C SER A 159 5.72 19.05 -5.92
N SER A 160 5.31 19.25 -7.18
CA SER A 160 3.99 19.81 -7.46
C SER A 160 2.88 18.87 -6.97
N GLN A 161 1.71 19.42 -6.64
CA GLN A 161 0.55 18.63 -6.19
C GLN A 161 0.21 17.50 -7.16
N GLN A 162 0.31 17.74 -8.47
CA GLN A 162 0.07 16.69 -9.45
C GLN A 162 1.08 15.54 -9.35
N ARG A 163 2.36 15.84 -9.12
CA ARG A 163 3.39 14.82 -8.98
C ARG A 163 3.22 14.06 -7.67
N PHE A 164 2.95 14.75 -6.56
CA PHE A 164 2.67 14.12 -5.27
C PHE A 164 1.53 13.10 -5.38
N TRP A 165 0.35 13.52 -5.84
CA TRP A 165 -0.80 12.63 -5.97
C TRP A 165 -0.63 11.58 -7.07
N GLY A 166 0.14 11.88 -8.11
CA GLY A 166 0.50 10.90 -9.13
C GLY A 166 1.38 9.77 -8.58
N LEU A 167 2.35 10.09 -7.71
CA LEU A 167 3.21 9.10 -7.06
C LEU A 167 2.41 8.24 -6.06
N VAL A 168 1.57 8.86 -5.22
CA VAL A 168 0.67 8.14 -4.31
C VAL A 168 -0.22 7.17 -5.08
N ASN A 169 -0.90 7.66 -6.12
CA ASN A 169 -1.82 6.86 -6.92
C ASN A 169 -1.11 5.75 -7.70
N PHE A 170 0.07 6.03 -8.27
CA PHE A 170 0.89 5.00 -8.93
C PHE A 170 1.31 3.91 -7.95
N GLN A 171 1.81 4.28 -6.77
CA GLN A 171 2.29 3.29 -5.81
C GLN A 171 1.15 2.39 -5.33
N ILE A 172 -0.01 2.96 -5.01
CA ILE A 172 -1.15 2.20 -4.49
C ILE A 172 -1.76 1.28 -5.55
N PHE A 173 -1.95 1.76 -6.78
CA PHE A 173 -2.73 1.03 -7.79
C PHE A 173 -1.91 0.34 -8.89
N ALA A 174 -0.61 0.58 -8.96
CA ALA A 174 0.29 -0.11 -9.88
C ALA A 174 1.47 -0.77 -9.14
N GLY A 175 2.12 -0.05 -8.22
CA GLY A 175 3.22 -0.56 -7.42
C GLY A 175 2.82 -1.75 -6.55
N MET A 176 1.88 -1.56 -5.63
CA MET A 176 1.44 -2.60 -4.69
C MET A 176 0.92 -3.87 -5.39
N PRO A 177 0.03 -3.80 -6.41
CA PRO A 177 -0.40 -5.01 -7.10
C PRO A 177 0.74 -5.77 -7.78
N LEU A 178 1.75 -5.06 -8.30
CA LEU A 178 2.93 -5.72 -8.87
C LEU A 178 3.75 -6.42 -7.78
N VAL A 179 3.98 -5.77 -6.64
CA VAL A 179 4.68 -6.39 -5.50
C VAL A 179 3.96 -7.67 -5.06
N PHE A 180 2.65 -7.60 -4.84
CA PHE A 180 1.85 -8.77 -4.47
C PHE A 180 1.87 -9.85 -5.53
N LEU A 181 1.84 -9.52 -6.83
CA LEU A 181 1.96 -10.51 -7.89
C LEU A 181 3.31 -11.23 -7.81
N VAL A 182 4.41 -10.50 -7.65
CA VAL A 182 5.75 -11.09 -7.54
C VAL A 182 5.86 -11.95 -6.26
N GLU A 183 5.33 -11.48 -5.13
CA GLU A 183 5.30 -12.25 -3.89
C GLU A 183 4.49 -13.54 -4.02
N ILE A 184 3.33 -13.52 -4.67
CA ILE A 184 2.54 -14.72 -4.93
C ILE A 184 3.33 -15.71 -5.79
N VAL A 185 4.00 -15.25 -6.85
CA VAL A 185 4.83 -16.11 -7.70
C VAL A 185 5.98 -16.72 -6.91
N LEU A 186 6.67 -15.93 -6.08
CA LEU A 186 7.76 -16.40 -5.23
C LEU A 186 7.27 -17.38 -4.17
N PHE A 187 6.13 -17.10 -3.54
CA PHE A 187 5.51 -17.98 -2.55
C PHE A 187 5.09 -19.31 -3.18
N LEU A 188 4.44 -19.30 -4.34
CA LEU A 188 4.09 -20.53 -5.08
C LEU A 188 5.33 -21.32 -5.46
N THR A 189 6.38 -20.65 -5.93
CA THR A 189 7.66 -21.29 -6.26
C THR A 189 8.28 -21.92 -5.02
N ALA A 190 8.32 -21.21 -3.89
CA ALA A 190 8.84 -21.71 -2.62
C ALA A 190 8.01 -22.90 -2.10
N MET A 191 6.68 -22.87 -2.26
CA MET A 191 5.80 -23.98 -1.89
C MET A 191 6.07 -25.23 -2.73
N ILE A 192 6.28 -25.08 -4.04
CA ILE A 192 6.60 -26.20 -4.94
C ILE A 192 7.97 -26.79 -4.56
N LEU A 193 9.00 -25.95 -4.45
CA LEU A 193 10.36 -26.39 -4.09
C LEU A 193 10.40 -27.01 -2.69
N GLY A 194 9.69 -26.41 -1.73
CA GLY A 194 9.54 -26.91 -0.37
C GLY A 194 8.86 -28.27 -0.34
N SER A 195 7.80 -28.45 -1.14
CA SER A 195 7.08 -29.74 -1.26
C SER A 195 7.97 -30.82 -1.88
N VAL A 196 8.74 -30.51 -2.92
CA VAL A 196 9.72 -31.44 -3.52
C VAL A 196 10.82 -31.79 -2.51
N TRP A 197 11.36 -30.81 -1.79
CA TRP A 197 12.37 -31.05 -0.76
C TRP A 197 11.84 -31.93 0.36
N LEU A 198 10.60 -31.69 0.80
CA LEU A 198 9.96 -32.43 1.89
C LEU A 198 9.54 -33.85 1.48
N ALA A 199 9.16 -34.05 0.20
CA ALA A 199 8.88 -35.38 -0.35
C ALA A 199 10.10 -36.33 -0.31
N ASN A 200 11.32 -35.79 -0.25
CA ASN A 200 12.54 -36.57 -0.07
C ASN A 200 12.84 -36.93 1.40
N LYS A 201 11.98 -36.54 2.35
CA LYS A 201 12.12 -36.88 3.78
C LYS A 201 11.20 -38.05 4.13
N ASN A 202 11.78 -39.07 4.78
CA ASN A 202 11.05 -40.26 5.23
C ASN A 202 9.88 -39.92 6.18
N GLU A 203 9.98 -38.80 6.91
CA GLU A 203 8.98 -38.30 7.85
C GLU A 203 7.72 -37.73 7.17
N PHE A 204 7.78 -37.42 5.87
CA PHE A 204 6.66 -36.78 5.17
C PHE A 204 5.66 -37.75 4.55
N ALA A 205 6.11 -38.97 4.18
CA ALA A 205 5.23 -39.98 3.60
C ALA A 205 4.04 -40.37 4.50
N PRO A 206 4.20 -40.53 5.84
CA PRO A 206 3.07 -40.80 6.73
C PRO A 206 2.05 -39.65 6.79
N ILE A 207 2.51 -38.40 6.70
CA ILE A 207 1.66 -37.20 6.70
C ILE A 207 0.77 -37.18 5.46
N LEU A 208 1.37 -37.41 4.28
CA LEU A 208 0.63 -37.49 3.01
C LEU A 208 -0.41 -38.62 3.02
N MET A 209 -0.04 -39.80 3.53
CA MET A 209 -0.95 -40.94 3.62
C MET A 209 -2.12 -40.63 4.57
N THR A 210 -1.86 -39.98 5.70
CA THR A 210 -2.89 -39.58 6.66
C THR A 210 -3.85 -38.55 6.05
N LEU A 211 -3.33 -37.54 5.35
CA LEU A 211 -4.15 -36.54 4.65
C LEU A 211 -5.01 -37.19 3.55
N GLN A 212 -4.44 -38.12 2.78
CA GLN A 212 -5.17 -38.85 1.75
C GLN A 212 -6.28 -39.71 2.35
N THR A 213 -6.01 -40.45 3.43
CA THR A 213 -7.01 -41.27 4.10
C THR A 213 -8.14 -40.42 4.68
N GLN A 214 -7.82 -39.30 5.32
CA GLN A 214 -8.83 -38.37 5.88
C GLN A 214 -9.69 -37.76 4.77
N LEU A 215 -9.10 -37.38 3.63
CA LEU A 215 -9.83 -36.90 2.45
C LEU A 215 -10.83 -37.92 1.90
N MET A 216 -10.55 -39.22 2.04
CA MET A 216 -11.42 -40.30 1.55
C MET A 216 -12.47 -40.74 2.56
N VAL A 217 -12.16 -40.68 3.86
CA VAL A 217 -13.00 -41.25 4.92
C VAL A 217 -13.95 -40.21 5.53
N ASP A 218 -13.47 -39.00 5.79
CA ASP A 218 -14.27 -37.94 6.39
C ASP A 218 -13.85 -36.55 5.87
N PRO A 219 -14.32 -36.18 4.66
CA PRO A 219 -14.02 -34.87 4.08
C PRO A 219 -14.49 -33.70 4.95
N ALA A 220 -15.50 -33.91 5.81
CA ALA A 220 -16.10 -32.86 6.62
C ALA A 220 -15.21 -32.45 7.82
N ASN A 221 -14.41 -33.38 8.36
CA ASN A 221 -13.48 -33.12 9.47
C ASN A 221 -12.02 -32.90 9.03
N MET A 222 -11.79 -32.71 7.73
CA MET A 222 -10.46 -32.49 7.15
C MET A 222 -9.73 -31.29 7.77
N SER A 223 -10.44 -30.24 8.17
CA SER A 223 -9.84 -29.03 8.75
C SER A 223 -9.03 -29.33 10.00
N THR A 224 -9.54 -30.15 10.92
CA THR A 224 -8.87 -30.52 12.16
C THR A 224 -7.62 -31.36 11.89
N ALA A 225 -7.73 -32.37 11.02
CA ALA A 225 -6.61 -33.23 10.66
C ALA A 225 -5.50 -32.45 9.93
N VAL A 226 -5.86 -31.51 9.04
CA VAL A 226 -4.89 -30.65 8.36
C VAL A 226 -4.17 -29.74 9.36
N ILE A 227 -4.88 -29.15 10.32
CA ILE A 227 -4.29 -28.27 11.34
C ILE A 227 -3.28 -29.03 12.22
N GLU A 228 -3.63 -30.22 12.69
CA GLU A 228 -2.73 -31.05 13.51
C GLU A 228 -1.46 -31.46 12.75
N GLN A 229 -1.62 -31.87 11.49
CA GLN A 229 -0.50 -32.27 10.64
C GLN A 229 0.40 -31.09 10.24
N PHE A 230 -0.19 -29.92 9.97
CA PHE A 230 0.59 -28.68 9.80
C PHE A 230 1.34 -28.30 11.08
N GLY A 231 0.75 -28.54 12.25
CA GLY A 231 1.39 -28.34 13.55
C GLY A 231 2.68 -29.13 13.69
N LEU A 232 2.72 -30.38 13.20
CA LEU A 232 3.93 -31.21 13.20
C LEU A 232 5.01 -30.67 12.27
N LEU A 233 4.65 -30.18 11.08
CA LEU A 233 5.60 -29.55 10.16
C LEU A 233 6.23 -28.29 10.75
N LEU A 234 5.46 -27.50 11.51
CA LEU A 234 5.97 -26.31 12.19
C LEU A 234 6.90 -26.61 13.37
N GLN A 235 6.99 -27.86 13.84
CA GLN A 235 8.00 -28.25 14.82
C GLN A 235 9.37 -28.48 14.19
N ASN A 236 9.45 -28.64 12.86
CA ASN A 236 10.71 -28.80 12.16
C ASN A 236 11.46 -27.44 12.13
N PRO A 237 12.66 -27.34 12.74
CA PRO A 237 13.39 -26.08 12.81
C PRO A 237 13.81 -25.55 11.43
N GLY A 238 14.02 -26.44 10.45
CA GLY A 238 14.32 -26.05 9.07
C GLY A 238 13.12 -25.41 8.37
N ILE A 239 11.91 -25.92 8.62
CA ILE A 239 10.67 -25.34 8.08
C ILE A 239 10.41 -23.97 8.71
N LEU A 240 10.55 -23.85 10.03
CA LEU A 240 10.43 -22.55 10.71
C LEU A 240 11.46 -21.55 10.20
N ALA A 241 12.73 -21.95 10.09
CA ALA A 241 13.78 -21.09 9.58
C ALA A 241 13.48 -20.62 8.14
N ALA A 242 12.97 -21.50 7.27
CA ALA A 242 12.57 -21.15 5.92
C ALA A 242 11.41 -20.15 5.91
N ILE A 243 10.36 -20.37 6.72
CA ILE A 243 9.21 -19.45 6.84
C ILE A 243 9.69 -18.08 7.33
N PHE A 244 10.50 -18.03 8.40
CA PHE A 244 11.03 -16.78 8.94
C PHE A 244 11.92 -16.07 7.92
N PHE A 245 12.79 -16.79 7.22
CA PHE A 245 13.64 -16.23 6.17
C PHE A 245 12.80 -15.65 5.03
N SER A 246 11.78 -16.37 4.56
CA SER A 246 10.87 -15.88 3.52
C SER A 246 10.15 -14.60 3.95
N LEU A 247 9.54 -14.59 5.14
CA LEU A 247 8.76 -13.45 5.62
C LEU A 247 9.62 -12.25 6.06
N SER A 248 10.81 -12.48 6.58
CA SER A 248 11.67 -11.42 7.16
C SER A 248 12.76 -10.92 6.23
N VAL A 249 13.11 -11.69 5.18
CA VAL A 249 14.16 -11.33 4.23
C VAL A 249 13.60 -11.23 2.82
N VAL A 250 13.03 -12.32 2.30
CA VAL A 250 12.62 -12.37 0.88
C VAL A 250 11.51 -11.35 0.59
N THR A 251 10.43 -11.38 1.37
CA THR A 251 9.31 -10.44 1.22
C THR A 251 9.79 -8.98 1.32
N PRO A 252 10.46 -8.53 2.41
CA PRO A 252 10.95 -7.16 2.50
C PRO A 252 11.90 -6.77 1.35
N VAL A 253 12.79 -7.65 0.90
CA VAL A 253 13.70 -7.36 -0.22
C VAL A 253 12.91 -7.11 -1.52
N VAL A 254 11.89 -7.92 -1.80
CA VAL A 254 11.02 -7.74 -2.97
C VAL A 254 10.28 -6.41 -2.86
N GLU A 255 9.68 -6.12 -1.71
CA GLU A 255 8.97 -4.86 -1.52
C GLU A 255 9.89 -3.64 -1.70
N GLU A 256 11.05 -3.62 -1.06
CA GLU A 256 12.02 -2.51 -1.14
C GLU A 256 12.60 -2.34 -2.55
N PHE A 257 12.72 -3.43 -3.33
CA PHE A 257 13.13 -3.35 -4.73
C PHE A 257 12.09 -2.64 -5.62
N PHE A 258 10.80 -2.90 -5.38
CA PHE A 258 9.71 -2.37 -6.21
C PHE A 258 9.08 -1.06 -5.69
N LYS A 259 9.26 -0.70 -4.42
CA LYS A 259 8.81 0.60 -3.86
C LYS A 259 9.26 1.83 -4.67
N PRO A 260 10.49 1.94 -5.19
CA PRO A 260 10.90 3.08 -6.01
C PRO A 260 10.44 3.00 -7.48
N LEU A 261 9.64 2.00 -7.89
CA LEU A 261 9.28 1.76 -9.31
C LEU A 261 8.74 3.00 -10.02
N ALA A 262 8.01 3.86 -9.32
CA ALA A 262 7.52 5.12 -9.88
C ALA A 262 8.65 5.99 -10.45
N LEU A 263 9.81 6.04 -9.79
CA LEU A 263 10.96 6.82 -10.22
C LEU A 263 11.56 6.27 -11.51
N TRP A 264 11.60 4.94 -11.67
CA TRP A 264 12.11 4.28 -12.88
C TRP A 264 11.29 4.64 -14.13
N PHE A 265 9.96 4.71 -14.02
CA PHE A 265 9.11 5.13 -15.13
C PHE A 265 9.29 6.61 -15.52
N PHE A 266 9.78 7.45 -14.59
CA PHE A 266 10.01 8.88 -14.82
C PHE A 266 11.50 9.26 -14.98
N ILE A 267 12.39 8.28 -15.19
CA ILE A 267 13.85 8.41 -15.31
C ILE A 267 14.34 9.49 -16.29
N LYS A 268 13.59 9.76 -17.36
CA LYS A 268 14.00 10.68 -18.44
C LYS A 268 13.88 12.18 -18.11
N ARG A 269 13.58 12.55 -16.86
CA ARG A 269 13.19 13.92 -16.49
C ARG A 269 14.26 14.75 -15.79
N GLY A 270 15.51 14.30 -15.72
CA GLY A 270 16.61 15.10 -15.15
C GLY A 270 16.36 15.50 -13.69
N TRP A 271 15.95 14.52 -12.87
CA TRP A 271 15.60 14.76 -11.47
C TRP A 271 16.83 15.22 -10.69
N SER A 272 16.64 16.16 -9.76
CA SER A 272 17.60 16.41 -8.70
C SER A 272 17.56 15.31 -7.64
N GLU A 273 18.67 15.13 -6.93
CA GLU A 273 18.79 14.16 -5.85
C GLU A 273 17.75 14.39 -4.74
N ALA A 274 17.47 15.65 -4.40
CA ALA A 274 16.42 16.03 -3.45
C ALA A 274 15.01 15.66 -3.94
N GLU A 275 14.75 15.77 -5.25
CA GLU A 275 13.48 15.31 -5.83
C GLU A 275 13.36 13.79 -5.84
N GLY A 276 14.47 13.07 -6.04
CA GLY A 276 14.54 11.61 -5.88
C GLY A 276 14.19 11.18 -4.47
N PHE A 277 14.82 11.83 -3.48
CA PHE A 277 14.51 11.62 -2.06
C PHE A 277 13.03 11.91 -1.74
N SER A 278 12.54 13.09 -2.12
CA SER A 278 11.16 13.52 -1.87
C SER A 278 10.13 12.56 -2.48
N ALA A 279 10.35 12.10 -3.71
CA ALA A 279 9.46 11.13 -4.35
C ALA A 279 9.54 9.76 -3.68
N GLY A 280 10.73 9.33 -3.29
CA GLY A 280 10.93 8.10 -2.54
C GLY A 280 10.16 8.11 -1.22
N LEU A 281 10.20 9.20 -0.45
CA LEU A 281 9.39 9.37 0.76
C LEU A 281 7.89 9.18 0.47
N VAL A 282 7.39 9.79 -0.60
CA VAL A 282 5.96 9.69 -0.98
C VAL A 282 5.57 8.27 -1.39
N CYS A 283 6.41 7.58 -2.16
CA CYS A 283 6.18 6.18 -2.53
C CYS A 283 6.22 5.27 -1.30
N GLY A 284 7.23 5.40 -0.43
CA GLY A 284 7.34 4.60 0.79
C GLY A 284 6.15 4.80 1.74
N ALA A 285 5.72 6.05 1.90
CA ALA A 285 4.54 6.36 2.70
C ALA A 285 3.23 5.84 2.07
N ALA A 286 3.07 5.92 0.75
CA ALA A 286 1.90 5.38 0.06
C ALA A 286 1.82 3.85 0.17
N PHE A 287 2.96 3.15 0.08
CA PHE A 287 3.06 1.72 0.34
C PHE A 287 2.66 1.41 1.79
N ALA A 288 3.31 2.08 2.75
CA ALA A 288 3.10 1.87 4.18
C ALA A 288 1.65 2.15 4.61
N LEU A 289 0.98 3.13 3.98
CA LEU A 289 -0.42 3.45 4.25
C LEU A 289 -1.33 2.24 4.02
N ILE A 290 -1.24 1.62 2.84
CA ILE A 290 -2.13 0.50 2.50
C ILE A 290 -1.81 -0.71 3.36
N GLU A 291 -0.53 -1.01 3.50
CA GLU A 291 -0.05 -2.17 4.23
C GLU A 291 -0.41 -2.08 5.73
N SER A 292 -0.27 -0.89 6.32
CA SER A 292 -0.56 -0.65 7.74
C SER A 292 -2.06 -0.57 8.01
N VAL A 293 -2.83 0.18 7.20
CA VAL A 293 -4.28 0.28 7.39
C VAL A 293 -4.96 -1.09 7.21
N SER A 294 -4.56 -1.86 6.20
CA SER A 294 -5.13 -3.19 5.95
C SER A 294 -4.84 -4.15 7.10
N ALA A 295 -3.63 -4.13 7.66
CA ALA A 295 -3.28 -4.97 8.80
C ALA A 295 -4.01 -4.55 10.09
N VAL A 296 -3.99 -3.26 10.42
CA VAL A 296 -4.57 -2.72 11.65
C VAL A 296 -6.09 -2.84 11.65
N ALA A 297 -6.75 -2.57 10.53
CA ALA A 297 -8.20 -2.66 10.44
C ALA A 297 -8.71 -4.11 10.47
N SER A 298 -7.89 -5.10 10.10
CA SER A 298 -8.28 -6.51 10.05
C SER A 298 -8.13 -7.25 11.39
N LEU A 299 -7.33 -6.72 12.33
CA LEU A 299 -7.13 -7.37 13.65
C LEU A 299 -8.27 -7.11 14.65
N SER A 300 -8.35 -7.95 15.69
CA SER A 300 -9.26 -7.73 16.81
C SER A 300 -8.95 -6.43 17.57
N GLN A 301 -9.98 -5.90 18.24
CA GLN A 301 -9.93 -4.61 18.93
C GLN A 301 -8.84 -4.57 20.03
N GLU A 302 -8.62 -5.68 20.73
CA GLU A 302 -7.60 -5.82 21.78
C GLU A 302 -6.16 -5.64 21.27
N LYS A 303 -5.89 -6.09 20.03
CA LYS A 303 -4.55 -6.05 19.43
C LYS A 303 -4.30 -4.79 18.61
N TRP A 304 -5.33 -3.96 18.41
CA TRP A 304 -5.32 -2.82 17.50
C TRP A 304 -4.25 -1.79 17.86
N THR A 305 -4.17 -1.37 19.13
CA THR A 305 -3.23 -0.31 19.57
C THR A 305 -1.77 -0.76 19.47
N ALA A 306 -1.46 -1.96 19.93
CA ALA A 306 -0.10 -2.50 19.86
C ALA A 306 0.36 -2.65 18.39
N LEU A 307 -0.52 -3.16 17.52
CA LEU A 307 -0.21 -3.26 16.10
C LEU A 307 -0.07 -1.88 15.45
N LEU A 308 -0.94 -0.92 15.78
CA LEU A 308 -0.84 0.44 15.26
C LEU A 308 0.53 1.05 15.58
N ILE A 309 1.01 0.95 16.82
CA ILE A 309 2.33 1.48 17.21
C ILE A 309 3.44 0.81 16.39
N ALA A 310 3.40 -0.53 16.27
CA ALA A 310 4.36 -1.27 15.45
C ALA A 310 4.32 -0.79 13.98
N ARG A 311 3.12 -0.59 13.42
CA ARG A 311 2.91 -0.13 12.05
C ARG A 311 3.32 1.32 11.80
N VAL A 312 3.19 2.20 12.79
CA VAL A 312 3.76 3.56 12.70
C VAL A 312 5.29 3.48 12.64
N GLY A 313 5.90 2.60 13.43
CA GLY A 313 7.34 2.32 13.38
C GLY A 313 7.80 1.77 12.03
N THR A 314 7.14 0.74 11.49
CA THR A 314 7.46 0.21 10.15
C THR A 314 7.16 1.22 9.05
N GLY A 315 6.12 2.04 9.20
CA GLY A 315 5.78 3.11 8.28
C GLY A 315 6.87 4.18 8.17
N LEU A 316 7.53 4.53 9.28
CA LEU A 316 8.72 5.38 9.27
C LEU A 316 9.85 4.72 8.48
N LEU A 317 10.12 3.44 8.72
CA LEU A 317 11.17 2.70 8.02
C LEU A 317 10.92 2.67 6.51
N HIS A 318 9.73 2.26 6.06
CA HIS A 318 9.39 2.24 4.63
C HIS A 318 9.52 3.62 3.98
N THR A 319 9.02 4.66 4.65
CA THR A 319 9.10 6.04 4.16
C THR A 319 10.56 6.45 3.98
N LEU A 320 11.38 6.31 5.03
CA LEU A 320 12.78 6.74 5.03
C LEU A 320 13.64 5.92 4.05
N THR A 321 13.55 4.59 4.10
CA THR A 321 14.34 3.69 3.24
C THR A 321 14.00 3.87 1.77
N THR A 322 12.73 4.06 1.41
CA THR A 322 12.34 4.37 0.03
C THR A 322 12.84 5.77 -0.36
N GLY A 323 12.82 6.74 0.56
CA GLY A 323 13.44 8.06 0.37
C GLY A 323 14.93 7.95 0.01
N LEU A 324 15.71 7.26 0.85
CA LEU A 324 17.14 7.03 0.62
C LEU A 324 17.41 6.28 -0.68
N THR A 325 16.60 5.28 -1.01
CA THR A 325 16.71 4.53 -2.27
C THR A 325 16.42 5.44 -3.47
N GLY A 326 15.42 6.32 -3.37
CA GLY A 326 15.11 7.29 -4.42
C GLY A 326 16.22 8.32 -4.63
N TRP A 327 16.86 8.76 -3.54
CA TRP A 327 18.07 9.59 -3.62
C TRP A 327 19.23 8.86 -4.32
N ALA A 328 19.55 7.64 -3.85
CA ALA A 328 20.64 6.84 -4.38
C ALA A 328 20.46 6.52 -5.87
N LEU A 329 19.22 6.20 -6.27
CA LEU A 329 18.87 5.91 -7.67
C LEU A 329 19.12 7.12 -8.58
N VAL A 330 18.67 8.31 -8.17
CA VAL A 330 18.89 9.53 -8.94
C VAL A 330 20.38 9.91 -8.98
N SER A 331 21.09 9.78 -7.85
CA SER A 331 22.54 10.05 -7.80
C SER A 331 23.32 9.12 -8.74
N ALA A 332 22.99 7.82 -8.75
CA ALA A 332 23.59 6.83 -9.64
C ALA A 332 23.34 7.15 -11.13
N TRP A 333 22.13 7.61 -11.48
CA TRP A 333 21.82 8.02 -12.85
C TRP A 333 22.60 9.26 -13.29
N LYS A 334 22.74 10.27 -12.41
CA LYS A 334 23.48 11.51 -12.72
C LYS A 334 24.97 11.25 -12.89
N ASN A 335 25.53 10.33 -12.10
CA ASN A 335 26.96 10.02 -12.14
C ASN A 335 27.35 9.08 -13.31
N GLY A 336 26.38 8.56 -14.09
CA GLY A 336 26.66 7.71 -15.27
C GLY A 336 27.24 6.33 -14.94
N ASN A 337 27.35 5.97 -13.66
CA ASN A 337 28.01 4.75 -13.17
C ASN A 337 27.21 3.45 -13.38
N TYR A 338 26.07 3.49 -14.07
CA TYR A 338 25.29 2.28 -14.39
C TYR A 338 25.76 1.58 -15.68
N LYS A 339 26.77 2.13 -16.37
CA LYS A 339 27.38 1.57 -17.60
C LYS A 339 28.83 1.08 -17.41
N ARG A 340 29.30 0.95 -16.18
CA ARG A 340 30.64 0.39 -15.89
C ARG A 340 30.54 -1.02 -15.39
#